data_AF-A0A383D184-F1
#
_entry.id   AF-A0A383D184-F1
#
_cell.length_a   1.000
_cell.length_b   1.000
_cell.length_c   1.000
_cell.angle_alpha   90.00
_cell.angle_beta   90.00
_cell.angle_gamma   90.00
#
_symmetry.space_group_name_H-M   'P 1'
#
loop_
_entity.id
_entity.type
_entity.pdbx_description
1 polymer ?
#
loop_
_entity_poly.entity_id
_entity_poly.type
_entity_poly.pdbx_seq_one_letter_code
_entity_poly.pdbx_strand_id
1 'polypeptide(L)'
;VDPVTSKIPVQDWMEKPSTQTVMSALQSDGRDARFVGGCVRDSLIGRSEISNIDIATPTEPSEVIALIEQAGLRAIPTGLEHGTITAVFEGEIFEITTLRRDIDTDGRHAKIAFS
;
A
#
# COMPACT_ATOMS: atom_id res chain seq x y z
N VAL A 1 -3.93 -24.68 -18.51
CA VAL A 1 -4.94 -23.99 -17.70
C VAL A 1 -4.78 -22.52 -17.99
N ASP A 2 -5.75 -21.88 -18.63
CA ASP A 2 -5.73 -20.42 -18.68
C ASP A 2 -5.76 -19.94 -17.23
N PRO A 3 -4.79 -19.11 -16.78
CA PRO A 3 -4.91 -18.54 -15.46
C PRO A 3 -6.23 -17.76 -15.48
N VAL A 4 -7.07 -17.98 -14.48
CA VAL A 4 -8.31 -17.22 -14.32
C VAL A 4 -7.89 -15.75 -14.16
N THR A 5 -7.87 -15.00 -15.27
CA THR A 5 -7.59 -13.56 -15.32
C THR A 5 -8.87 -12.79 -14.99
N SER A 6 -9.59 -13.20 -13.94
CA SER A 6 -10.70 -12.40 -13.44
C SER A 6 -10.11 -11.16 -12.77
N LYS A 7 -10.35 -9.99 -13.36
CA LYS A 7 -10.06 -8.72 -12.71
C LYS A 7 -11.04 -8.53 -11.56
N ILE A 8 -10.55 -7.99 -10.45
CA ILE A 8 -11.45 -7.47 -9.41
C ILE A 8 -12.20 -6.29 -10.03
N PRO A 9 -13.55 -6.28 -10.01
CA PRO A 9 -14.29 -5.12 -10.47
C PRO A 9 -13.90 -3.90 -9.62
N VAL A 10 -13.95 -2.71 -10.21
CA VAL A 10 -13.64 -1.48 -9.47
C VAL A 10 -14.55 -1.40 -8.25
N GLN A 11 -13.95 -1.12 -7.09
CA GLN A 11 -14.64 -1.02 -5.81
C GLN A 11 -14.76 0.44 -5.41
N ASP A 12 -15.79 0.80 -4.65
CA ASP A 12 -16.02 2.18 -4.19
C ASP A 12 -14.81 2.74 -3.43
N TRP A 13 -14.11 1.91 -2.63
CA TRP A 13 -12.91 2.32 -1.91
C TRP A 13 -11.73 2.65 -2.83
N MET A 14 -11.68 2.07 -4.04
CA MET A 14 -10.65 2.37 -5.04
C MET A 14 -10.87 3.76 -5.63
N GLU A 15 -12.11 4.18 -5.85
CA GLU A 15 -12.45 5.44 -6.53
C GLU A 15 -12.52 6.66 -5.60
N LYS A 16 -12.40 6.46 -4.28
CA LYS A 16 -12.37 7.58 -3.33
C LYS A 16 -11.26 8.58 -3.71
N PRO A 17 -11.50 9.91 -3.59
CA PRO A 17 -10.48 10.91 -3.86
C PRO A 17 -9.21 10.71 -3.03
N SER A 18 -9.35 10.27 -1.78
CA SER A 18 -8.25 9.92 -0.88
C SER A 18 -7.36 8.82 -1.46
N THR A 19 -7.96 7.69 -1.85
CA THR A 19 -7.27 6.56 -2.48
C THR A 19 -6.59 6.95 -3.79
N GLN A 20 -7.31 7.67 -4.66
CA GLN A 20 -6.77 8.13 -5.95
C GLN A 20 -5.59 9.08 -5.79
N THR A 21 -5.63 9.96 -4.78
CA THR A 21 -4.53 10.89 -4.48
C THR A 21 -3.29 10.13 -4.01
N VAL A 22 -3.45 9.19 -3.08
CA VAL A 22 -2.33 8.35 -2.59
C VAL A 22 -1.72 7.54 -3.72
N MET A 23 -2.54 6.87 -4.55
CA MET A 23 -2.05 6.07 -5.66
C MET A 23 -1.34 6.95 -6.72
N SER A 24 -1.89 8.12 -7.03
CA SER A 24 -1.26 9.07 -7.96
C SER A 24 0.10 9.56 -7.45
N ALA A 25 0.22 9.82 -6.16
CA ALA A 25 1.50 10.21 -5.54
C ALA A 25 2.55 9.09 -5.67
N LEU A 26 2.16 7.85 -5.35
CA LEU A 26 3.05 6.69 -5.39
C LEU A 26 3.43 6.25 -6.82
N GLN A 27 2.55 6.49 -7.80
CA GLN A 27 2.77 6.16 -9.22
C GLN A 27 3.37 7.31 -10.03
N SER A 28 3.69 8.44 -9.39
CA SER A 28 4.39 9.55 -10.03
C SER A 28 5.70 9.08 -10.67
N ASP A 29 6.11 9.76 -11.74
CA ASP A 29 7.30 9.40 -12.53
C ASP A 29 7.29 7.97 -13.11
N GLY A 30 6.11 7.35 -13.24
CA GLY A 30 5.97 6.00 -13.82
C GLY A 30 6.33 4.86 -12.85
N ARG A 31 6.39 5.14 -11.55
CA ARG A 31 6.61 4.15 -10.49
C ARG A 31 5.43 3.18 -10.36
N ASP A 32 5.70 2.00 -9.81
CA ASP A 32 4.66 1.00 -9.54
C ASP A 32 4.14 1.12 -8.10
N ALA A 33 2.84 0.94 -7.95
CA ALA A 33 2.16 0.82 -6.66
C ALA A 33 0.90 -0.03 -6.85
N ARG A 34 0.66 -0.94 -5.92
CA ARG A 34 -0.42 -1.94 -6.04
C ARG A 34 -1.15 -2.10 -4.71
N PHE A 35 -2.46 -2.26 -4.77
CA PHE A 35 -3.23 -2.74 -3.63
C PHE A 35 -2.86 -4.18 -3.32
N VAL A 36 -2.68 -4.50 -2.05
CA VAL A 36 -2.31 -5.84 -1.57
C VAL A 36 -3.12 -6.24 -0.34
N GLY A 37 -2.88 -7.44 0.17
CA GLY A 37 -3.36 -7.82 1.50
C GLY A 37 -4.88 -7.95 1.61
N GLY A 38 -5.40 -7.48 2.75
CA GLY A 38 -6.79 -7.71 3.16
C GLY A 38 -7.81 -7.08 2.22
N CYS A 39 -7.56 -5.85 1.75
CA CYS A 39 -8.49 -5.12 0.88
C CYS A 39 -8.77 -5.86 -0.43
N VAL A 40 -7.75 -6.51 -1.02
CA VAL A 40 -7.86 -7.31 -2.23
C VAL A 40 -8.70 -8.57 -1.97
N ARG A 41 -8.36 -9.33 -0.91
CA ARG A 41 -9.10 -10.54 -0.53
C ARG A 41 -10.57 -10.22 -0.24
N ASP A 42 -10.82 -9.16 0.51
CA ASP A 42 -12.17 -8.82 0.96
C ASP A 42 -13.05 -8.32 -0.19
N SER A 43 -12.46 -7.65 -1.18
CA SER A 43 -13.12 -7.31 -2.45
C SER A 43 -13.51 -8.57 -3.24
N LEU A 44 -12.63 -9.57 -3.30
CA LEU A 44 -12.89 -10.82 -4.04
C LEU A 44 -14.03 -11.65 -3.46
N ILE A 45 -14.19 -11.65 -2.13
CA ILE A 45 -15.26 -12.39 -1.46
C ILE A 45 -16.54 -11.56 -1.25
N GLY A 46 -16.59 -10.33 -1.78
CA GLY A 46 -17.76 -9.47 -1.75
C GLY A 46 -18.12 -8.93 -0.35
N ARG A 47 -17.11 -8.59 0.48
CA ARG A 47 -17.40 -7.89 1.74
C ARG A 47 -17.92 -6.48 1.45
N SER A 48 -18.94 -6.07 2.20
CA SER A 48 -19.59 -4.76 2.06
C SER A 48 -18.73 -3.60 2.56
N GLU A 49 -17.82 -3.84 3.50
CA GLU A 49 -16.98 -2.80 4.11
C GLU A 49 -15.51 -3.18 4.01
N ILE A 50 -14.72 -2.26 3.45
CA ILE A 50 -13.26 -2.37 3.29
C ILE A 50 -12.65 -1.05 3.77
N SER A 51 -11.87 -1.11 4.84
CA SER A 51 -11.31 0.07 5.52
C SER A 51 -9.80 0.03 5.72
N ASN A 52 -9.17 -1.14 5.64
CA ASN A 52 -7.72 -1.30 5.79
C ASN A 52 -7.09 -1.42 4.40
N ILE A 53 -6.72 -0.27 3.80
CA ILE A 53 -6.13 -0.23 2.46
C ILE A 53 -4.61 -0.37 2.57
N ASP A 54 -4.12 -1.54 2.17
CA ASP A 54 -2.69 -1.85 2.10
C ASP A 54 -2.17 -1.64 0.68
N ILE A 55 -1.06 -0.91 0.56
CA ILE A 55 -0.40 -0.60 -0.71
C ILE A 55 1.04 -1.09 -0.65
N ALA A 56 1.47 -1.79 -1.69
CA ALA A 56 2.86 -2.16 -1.88
C ALA A 56 3.50 -1.36 -3.01
N THR A 57 4.78 -0.97 -2.86
CA THR A 57 5.57 -0.26 -3.87
C THR A 57 7.03 -0.71 -3.82
N PRO A 58 7.78 -0.72 -4.93
CA PRO A 58 9.23 -0.92 -4.90
C PRO A 58 9.98 0.34 -4.40
N THR A 59 9.28 1.47 -4.22
CA THR A 59 9.88 2.74 -3.77
C THR A 59 10.38 2.62 -2.32
N GLU A 60 11.61 3.07 -2.07
CA GLU A 60 12.24 3.07 -0.75
C GLU A 60 11.44 3.90 0.28
N PRO A 61 11.43 3.53 1.58
CA PRO A 61 10.54 4.17 2.54
C PRO A 61 10.72 5.68 2.71
N SER A 62 11.96 6.16 2.67
CA SER A 62 12.27 7.60 2.76
C SER A 62 11.69 8.39 1.58
N GLU A 63 11.65 7.79 0.40
CA GLU A 63 11.10 8.39 -0.79
C GLU A 63 9.57 8.32 -0.81
N VAL A 64 8.98 7.24 -0.29
CA VAL A 64 7.53 7.17 -0.03
C VAL A 64 7.08 8.33 0.85
N ILE A 65 7.79 8.61 1.96
CA ILE A 65 7.49 9.75 2.83
C ILE A 65 7.48 11.06 2.02
N ALA A 66 8.53 11.30 1.24
CA ALA A 66 8.64 12.51 0.43
C ALA A 66 7.50 12.65 -0.59
N LEU A 67 7.13 11.56 -1.29
CA LEU A 67 6.04 11.58 -2.26
C LEU A 67 4.68 11.89 -1.61
N ILE A 68 4.41 11.30 -0.45
CA ILE A 68 3.15 11.52 0.30
C ILE A 68 3.10 12.96 0.80
N GLU A 69 4.19 13.48 1.38
CA GLU A 69 4.26 14.86 1.84
C GLU A 69 4.15 15.88 0.69
N GLN A 70 4.78 15.61 -0.46
CA GLN A 70 4.66 16.45 -1.67
C GLN A 70 3.25 16.51 -2.23
N ALA A 71 2.48 15.42 -2.07
CA ALA A 71 1.06 15.38 -2.43
C ALA A 71 0.16 16.10 -1.41
N GLY A 72 0.73 16.67 -0.33
CA GLY A 72 -0.01 17.41 0.71
C GLY A 72 -0.64 16.50 1.77
N LEU A 73 -0.22 15.24 1.85
CA LEU A 73 -0.70 14.28 2.84
C LEU A 73 0.25 14.21 4.04
N ARG A 74 -0.27 13.78 5.18
CA ARG A 74 0.57 13.49 6.35
C ARG A 74 1.14 12.08 6.24
N ALA A 75 2.46 11.95 6.26
CA ALA A 75 3.16 10.67 6.40
C ALA A 75 3.54 10.42 7.86
N ILE A 76 3.35 9.18 8.34
CA ILE A 76 3.71 8.73 9.69
C ILE A 76 4.59 7.48 9.55
N PRO A 77 5.85 7.47 10.06
CA PRO A 77 6.78 6.35 9.93
C PRO A 77 6.46 5.23 10.94
N THR A 78 5.30 4.60 10.82
CA THR A 78 4.73 3.64 11.78
C THR A 78 5.50 2.34 11.91
N GLY A 79 6.17 1.89 10.84
CA GLY A 79 6.95 0.64 10.82
C GLY A 79 8.18 0.75 9.93
N LEU A 80 8.91 1.87 10.02
CA LEU A 80 9.96 2.24 9.08
C LEU A 80 11.08 1.18 8.97
N GLU A 81 11.46 0.54 10.09
CA GLU A 81 12.47 -0.54 10.09
C GLU A 81 12.04 -1.77 9.26
N HIS A 82 10.74 -1.92 9.04
CA HIS A 82 10.17 -2.94 8.18
C HIS A 82 9.65 -2.37 6.85
N GLY A 83 9.84 -1.08 6.59
CA GLY A 83 9.45 -0.40 5.35
C GLY A 83 7.99 0.03 5.28
N THR A 84 7.28 0.11 6.41
CA THR A 84 5.89 0.56 6.44
C THR A 84 5.78 2.03 6.86
N ILE A 85 5.03 2.79 6.08
CA ILE A 85 4.65 4.18 6.30
C ILE A 85 3.13 4.26 6.26
N THR A 86 2.55 5.01 7.18
CA THR A 86 1.12 5.32 7.16
C THR A 86 0.89 6.70 6.55
N ALA A 87 0.12 6.77 5.46
CA ALA A 87 -0.39 8.03 4.92
C ALA A 87 -1.77 8.32 5.50
N VAL A 88 -2.03 9.59 5.84
CA VAL A 88 -3.31 10.06 6.36
C VAL A 88 -3.86 11.18 5.48
N PHE A 89 -5.10 11.02 5.01
CA PHE A 89 -5.83 12.02 4.24
C PHE A 89 -7.27 12.11 4.74
N GLU A 90 -7.67 13.29 5.24
CA GLU A 90 -9.04 13.54 5.75
C GLU A 90 -9.55 12.51 6.79
N GLY A 91 -8.64 11.91 7.56
CA GLY A 91 -8.95 10.88 8.56
C GLY A 91 -8.98 9.45 8.02
N GLU A 92 -8.84 9.25 6.71
CA GLU A 92 -8.60 7.94 6.11
C GLU A 92 -7.11 7.58 6.20
N ILE A 93 -6.86 6.28 6.40
CA ILE A 93 -5.53 5.72 6.70
C ILE A 93 -5.16 4.74 5.59
N PHE A 94 -3.93 4.87 5.09
CA PHE A 94 -3.34 3.97 4.10
C PHE A 94 -2.03 3.43 4.62
N GLU A 95 -1.87 2.11 4.62
CA GLU A 95 -0.60 1.46 4.99
C GLU A 95 0.20 1.18 3.72
N ILE A 96 1.31 1.89 3.55
CA ILE A 96 2.18 1.77 2.39
C ILE A 96 3.43 1.03 2.83
N THR A 97 3.71 -0.11 2.22
CA THR A 97 4.87 -0.93 2.56
C THR A 97 5.77 -1.12 1.35
N THR A 98 7.05 -0.76 1.49
CA THR A 98 8.06 -1.08 0.48
C THR A 98 8.19 -2.60 0.35
N LEU A 99 8.21 -3.08 -0.89
CA LEU A 99 8.44 -4.48 -1.20
C LEU A 99 9.74 -4.95 -0.53
N ARG A 100 9.66 -6.10 0.13
CA ARG A 100 10.74 -6.62 0.95
C ARG A 100 10.76 -8.13 0.92
N ARG A 101 11.91 -8.69 1.25
CA ARG A 101 12.08 -10.10 1.56
C ARG A 101 12.73 -10.26 2.92
N ASP A 102 12.32 -11.30 3.63
CA ASP A 102 12.98 -11.68 4.86
C ASP A 102 14.35 -12.29 4.54
N ILE A 103 15.37 -11.91 5.31
CA ILE A 103 16.74 -12.43 5.18
C ILE A 103 17.15 -13.31 6.36
N ASP A 104 16.53 -13.13 7.51
CA ASP A 104 16.75 -13.89 8.74
C ASP A 104 15.51 -13.74 9.62
N THR A 105 15.09 -14.80 10.31
CA THR A 105 13.82 -14.83 11.05
C THR A 105 13.98 -15.50 12.41
N ASP A 106 13.39 -14.90 13.44
CA ASP A 106 13.21 -15.49 14.77
C ASP A 106 11.75 -15.34 15.22
N GLY A 107 10.98 -16.41 15.05
CA GLY A 107 9.55 -16.41 15.30
C GLY A 107 8.81 -15.41 14.41
N ARG A 108 8.26 -14.34 15.00
CA ARG A 108 7.57 -13.26 14.28
C ARG A 108 8.49 -12.10 13.89
N HIS A 109 9.74 -12.10 14.34
CA HIS A 109 10.69 -11.06 14.00
C HIS A 109 11.47 -11.45 12.75
N ALA A 110 11.64 -10.50 11.83
CA ALA A 110 12.43 -10.68 10.63
C ALA A 110 13.42 -9.52 10.45
N LYS A 111 14.66 -9.86 10.09
CA LYS A 111 15.53 -8.92 9.39
C LYS A 111 15.12 -8.95 7.92
N ILE A 112 15.05 -7.78 7.30
CA ILE A 112 14.52 -7.64 5.94
C ILE A 112 15.52 -6.94 5.02
N ALA A 113 15.32 -7.13 3.72
CA ALA A 113 15.94 -6.35 2.66
C ALA A 113 14.85 -5.89 1.70
N PHE A 114 14.88 -4.62 1.31
CA PHE A 114 13.98 -4.07 0.29
C PHE A 114 14.33 -4.57 -1.12
N SER A 115 13.35 -4.63 -2.01
CA SER A 115 13.47 -5.21 -3.37
C SER A 115 12.51 -4.62 -4.38
#